data_AF-A0A922A199-F1
#
_entry.id   AF-A0A922A199-F1
#
_cell.length_a   1.000
_cell.length_b   1.000
_cell.length_c   1.000
_cell.angle_alpha   90.00
_cell.angle_beta   90.00
_cell.angle_gamma   90.00
#
_symmetry.space_group_name_H-M   'P 1'
#
loop_
_entity.id
_entity.type
_entity.pdbx_description
1 polymer ?
#
loop_
_entity_poly.entity_id
_entity_poly.type
_entity_poly.pdbx_seq_one_letter_code
_entity_poly.pdbx_strand_id
1 'polypeptide(L)'
;LLKAHVESPLGGSIILAGIVLKLSLYGILRLILPLLPKAYFYFTSVIYVIGVITIIYASFSTLRTIDVKELIAYSSVSHAAVYLLGVFSNSIQGIEGGIVLGLAHGFVSSGLFICAGGVLYDRSSTRLITFYRGIAQVMPLFSILFFILCLGNAGTPLSLNFIGEFMSLYGTFERLPLLGVFASSSIVFSAAYTIYMFNRIAFAGSFSKFFKFSIPDLNKRELSILLTLVILTVFLGIYPAPILDGLHYSVSSLIYY
;
A
#
# COMPACT_ATOMS: atom_id res chain seq x y z
N LEU A 1 -6.88 4.30 -12.85
CA LEU A 1 -6.45 3.26 -11.89
C LEU A 1 -7.63 2.54 -11.25
N LEU A 2 -8.54 3.28 -10.64
CA LEU A 2 -9.71 2.76 -9.90
C LEU A 2 -10.56 1.78 -10.71
N LYS A 3 -11.11 2.24 -11.84
CA LYS A 3 -11.89 1.40 -12.76
C LYS A 3 -11.11 0.17 -13.23
N ALA A 4 -9.79 0.29 -13.42
CA ALA A 4 -8.97 -0.84 -13.84
C ALA A 4 -8.84 -1.92 -12.74
N HIS A 5 -8.71 -1.53 -11.47
CA HIS A 5 -8.73 -2.51 -10.37
C HIS A 5 -10.11 -3.10 -10.14
N VAL A 6 -11.16 -2.27 -10.17
CA VAL A 6 -12.53 -2.72 -9.90
C VAL A 6 -13.00 -3.74 -10.95
N GLU A 7 -12.78 -3.46 -12.23
CA GLU A 7 -13.25 -4.29 -13.34
C GLU A 7 -12.28 -5.41 -13.74
N SER A 8 -11.04 -5.41 -13.24
CA SER A 8 -10.09 -6.48 -13.58
C SER A 8 -10.38 -7.79 -12.84
N PRO A 9 -10.04 -8.93 -13.49
CA PRO A 9 -9.95 -10.20 -12.78
C PRO A 9 -8.87 -10.12 -11.69
N LEU A 10 -8.95 -11.03 -10.72
CA LEU A 10 -8.03 -11.11 -9.57
C LEU A 10 -6.55 -10.97 -9.98
N GLY A 11 -6.10 -11.80 -10.93
CA GLY A 11 -4.71 -11.78 -11.39
C GLY A 11 -4.30 -10.44 -12.00
N GLY A 12 -5.22 -9.78 -12.72
CA GLY A 12 -5.01 -8.45 -13.27
C GLY A 12 -4.83 -7.39 -12.17
N SER A 13 -5.68 -7.42 -11.13
CA SER A 13 -5.54 -6.54 -9.97
C SER A 13 -4.21 -6.74 -9.25
N ILE A 14 -3.77 -7.98 -9.06
CA ILE A 14 -2.50 -8.33 -8.40
C ILE A 14 -1.31 -7.79 -9.18
N ILE A 15 -1.27 -8.03 -10.50
CA ILE A 15 -0.17 -7.57 -11.37
C ILE A 15 -0.15 -6.05 -11.47
N LEU A 16 -1.32 -5.42 -11.61
CA LEU A 16 -1.45 -3.97 -11.69
C LEU A 16 -0.94 -3.30 -10.40
N ALA A 17 -1.35 -3.83 -9.24
CA ALA A 17 -0.95 -3.33 -7.94
C ALA A 17 0.53 -3.60 -7.68
N GLY A 18 0.98 -4.84 -7.86
CA GLY A 18 2.32 -5.30 -7.49
C GLY A 18 3.43 -4.77 -8.40
N ILE A 19 3.19 -4.71 -9.71
CA ILE A 19 4.24 -4.50 -10.72
C ILE A 19 4.02 -3.20 -11.49
N VAL A 20 2.86 -3.03 -12.12
CA VAL A 20 2.65 -1.94 -13.09
C VAL A 20 2.80 -0.57 -12.43
N LEU A 21 2.26 -0.38 -11.22
CA LEU A 21 2.46 0.85 -10.45
C LEU A 21 3.94 1.14 -10.19
N LYS A 22 4.75 0.11 -9.98
CA LYS A 22 6.17 0.21 -9.63
C LYS A 22 7.04 0.44 -10.86
N LEU A 23 6.53 0.18 -12.07
CA LEU A 23 7.20 0.60 -13.31
C LEU A 23 7.36 2.13 -13.40
N SER A 24 6.43 2.90 -12.83
CA SER A 24 6.57 4.36 -12.75
C SER A 24 7.77 4.77 -11.88
N LEU A 25 7.93 4.11 -10.73
CA LEU A 25 9.06 4.29 -9.83
C LEU A 25 10.38 3.94 -10.52
N TYR A 26 10.43 2.78 -11.17
CA TYR A 26 11.59 2.34 -11.93
C TYR A 26 11.94 3.31 -13.07
N GLY A 27 10.94 3.83 -13.79
CA GLY A 27 11.12 4.83 -14.84
C GLY A 27 11.74 6.13 -14.32
N ILE A 28 11.32 6.60 -13.15
CA ILE A 28 11.93 7.79 -12.52
C ILE A 28 13.39 7.54 -12.17
N LEU A 29 13.68 6.39 -11.53
CA LEU A 29 15.03 6.04 -11.09
C LEU A 29 16.00 5.82 -12.25
N ARG A 30 15.52 5.21 -13.34
CA ARG A 30 16.37 4.81 -14.47
C ARG A 30 16.46 5.84 -15.58
N LEU A 31 15.40 6.61 -15.81
CA LEU A 31 15.34 7.57 -16.91
C LEU A 31 15.44 9.01 -16.42
N ILE A 32 14.60 9.42 -15.46
CA ILE A 32 14.48 10.84 -15.11
C ILE A 32 15.71 11.32 -14.31
N LEU A 33 16.05 10.62 -13.23
CA LEU A 33 17.20 10.99 -12.39
C LEU A 33 18.50 11.04 -13.20
N PRO A 34 18.87 9.99 -13.99
CA PRO A 34 20.14 9.97 -14.71
C PRO A 34 20.21 10.91 -15.92
N LEU A 35 19.12 11.04 -16.69
CA LEU A 35 19.14 11.77 -17.96
C LEU A 35 18.79 13.26 -17.79
N LEU A 36 17.95 13.60 -16.80
CA LEU A 36 17.37 14.95 -16.67
C LEU A 36 17.52 15.55 -15.25
N PRO A 37 18.72 15.57 -14.65
CA PRO A 37 18.89 16.01 -13.25
C PRO A 37 18.52 17.48 -13.04
N LYS A 38 18.86 18.38 -13.98
CA LYS A 38 18.50 19.81 -13.89
C LYS A 38 16.99 20.02 -13.90
N ALA A 39 16.26 19.29 -14.74
CA ALA A 39 14.80 19.39 -14.80
C ALA A 39 14.17 18.79 -13.54
N TYR A 40 14.69 17.68 -13.04
CA TYR A 40 14.27 17.06 -11.78
C TYR A 40 14.29 18.08 -10.63
N PHE A 41 15.37 18.84 -10.45
CA PHE A 41 15.44 19.88 -9.41
C PHE A 41 14.43 21.00 -9.61
N TYR A 42 14.29 21.49 -10.84
CA TYR A 42 13.36 22.58 -11.16
C TYR A 42 11.90 22.20 -10.88
N PHE A 43 11.51 20.96 -11.16
CA PHE A 43 10.13 20.49 -11.00
C PHE A 43 9.83 19.82 -9.66
N THR A 44 10.83 19.67 -8.77
CA THR A 44 10.65 19.00 -7.47
C THR A 44 9.50 19.61 -6.66
N SER A 45 9.43 20.95 -6.58
CA SER A 45 8.37 21.64 -5.82
C SER A 45 6.97 21.38 -6.38
N VAL A 46 6.82 21.39 -7.72
CA VAL A 46 5.56 21.09 -8.40
C VAL A 46 5.13 19.66 -8.12
N ILE A 47 6.06 18.71 -8.19
CA ILE A 47 5.81 17.30 -7.91
C ILE A 47 5.38 17.10 -6.46
N TYR A 48 5.99 17.85 -5.53
CA TYR A 48 5.61 17.80 -4.13
C TYR A 48 4.19 18.28 -3.89
N VAL A 49 3.79 19.40 -4.51
CA VAL A 49 2.42 19.91 -4.42
C VAL A 49 1.42 18.89 -4.97
N ILE A 50 1.70 18.30 -6.13
CA ILE A 50 0.83 17.27 -6.73
C ILE A 50 0.75 16.03 -5.83
N GLY A 51 1.88 15.58 -5.28
CA GLY A 51 1.94 14.42 -4.40
C GLY A 51 1.14 14.63 -3.12
N VAL A 52 1.28 15.77 -2.46
CA VAL A 52 0.51 16.12 -1.25
C VAL A 52 -0.99 16.18 -1.53
N ILE A 53 -1.40 16.85 -2.61
CA ILE A 53 -2.81 16.88 -3.03
C ILE A 53 -3.33 15.46 -3.27
N THR A 54 -2.51 14.61 -3.91
CA THR A 54 -2.86 13.21 -4.18
C THR A 54 -3.04 12.40 -2.90
N ILE A 55 -2.12 12.55 -1.92
CA ILE A 55 -2.22 11.89 -0.60
C ILE A 55 -3.55 12.25 0.07
N ILE A 56 -3.84 13.54 0.18
CA ILE A 56 -5.02 14.05 0.89
C ILE A 56 -6.30 13.62 0.16
N TYR A 57 -6.36 13.83 -1.15
CA TYR A 57 -7.54 13.51 -1.95
C TYR A 57 -7.83 12.00 -1.97
N ALA A 58 -6.81 11.15 -2.18
CA ALA A 58 -6.98 9.71 -2.18
C ALA A 58 -7.44 9.22 -0.79
N SER A 59 -6.87 9.77 0.27
CA SER A 59 -7.21 9.44 1.67
C SER A 59 -8.64 9.80 2.05
N PHE A 60 -9.15 10.96 1.63
CA PHE A 60 -10.56 11.29 1.87
C PHE A 60 -11.50 10.46 0.98
N SER A 61 -11.05 10.14 -0.24
CA SER A 61 -11.83 9.30 -1.16
C SER A 61 -11.99 7.87 -0.63
N THR A 62 -10.95 7.25 -0.04
CA THR A 62 -11.05 5.91 0.57
C THR A 62 -12.11 5.83 1.67
N LEU A 63 -12.24 6.89 2.49
CA LEU A 63 -13.21 6.90 3.60
C LEU A 63 -14.67 6.92 3.13
N ARG A 64 -14.92 7.43 1.92
CA ARG A 64 -16.26 7.52 1.33
C ARG A 64 -16.61 6.29 0.48
N THR A 65 -15.63 5.52 0.03
CA THR A 65 -15.89 4.39 -0.86
C THR A 65 -16.59 3.23 -0.14
N ILE A 66 -17.48 2.57 -0.86
CA ILE A 66 -18.25 1.42 -0.36
C ILE A 66 -17.81 0.10 -0.99
N ASP A 67 -17.10 0.14 -2.11
CA ASP A 67 -16.53 -1.04 -2.76
C ASP A 67 -15.14 -1.33 -2.16
N VAL A 68 -14.94 -2.57 -1.69
CA VAL A 68 -13.69 -2.96 -1.02
C VAL A 68 -12.49 -2.96 -1.98
N LYS A 69 -12.66 -3.36 -3.25
CA LYS A 69 -11.55 -3.29 -4.23
C LYS A 69 -11.17 -1.85 -4.50
N GLU A 70 -12.16 -0.96 -4.58
CA GLU A 70 -11.93 0.46 -4.81
C GLU A 70 -11.22 1.11 -3.61
N LEU A 71 -11.58 0.74 -2.38
CA LEU A 71 -10.92 1.19 -1.16
C LEU A 71 -9.42 0.84 -1.18
N ILE A 72 -9.07 -0.41 -1.52
CA ILE A 72 -7.67 -0.88 -1.64
C ILE A 72 -6.95 -0.17 -2.80
N ALA A 73 -7.65 0.11 -3.90
CA ALA A 73 -7.07 0.83 -5.03
C ALA A 73 -6.75 2.29 -4.67
N TYR A 74 -7.63 2.99 -3.95
CA TYR A 74 -7.36 4.36 -3.47
C TYR A 74 -6.26 4.39 -2.42
N SER A 75 -6.19 3.40 -1.49
CA SER A 75 -5.07 3.32 -0.54
C SER A 75 -3.74 3.19 -1.27
N SER A 76 -3.71 2.40 -2.34
CA SER A 76 -2.52 2.22 -3.19
C SER A 76 -2.04 3.52 -3.84
N VAL A 77 -2.97 4.40 -4.24
CA VAL A 77 -2.62 5.74 -4.77
C VAL A 77 -1.98 6.62 -3.70
N SER A 78 -2.45 6.53 -2.44
CA SER A 78 -1.87 7.31 -1.34
C SER A 78 -0.43 6.89 -1.02
N HIS A 79 -0.15 5.58 -0.90
CA HIS A 79 1.21 5.07 -0.72
C HIS A 79 2.10 5.38 -1.93
N ALA A 80 1.51 5.37 -3.14
CA ALA A 80 2.25 5.73 -4.35
C ALA A 80 2.73 7.17 -4.35
N ALA A 81 1.88 8.10 -3.91
CA ALA A 81 2.31 9.47 -3.73
C ALA A 81 3.44 9.58 -2.70
N VAL A 82 3.37 8.87 -1.57
CA VAL A 82 4.43 8.90 -0.53
C VAL A 82 5.78 8.43 -1.08
N TYR A 83 5.84 7.27 -1.76
CA TYR A 83 7.13 6.80 -2.30
C TYR A 83 7.67 7.72 -3.40
N LEU A 84 6.79 8.35 -4.20
CA LEU A 84 7.20 9.29 -5.23
C LEU A 84 7.84 10.54 -4.62
N LEU A 85 7.22 11.10 -3.58
CA LEU A 85 7.78 12.23 -2.84
C LEU A 85 9.17 11.87 -2.27
N GLY A 86 9.31 10.66 -1.71
CA GLY A 86 10.59 10.13 -1.23
C GLY A 86 11.68 10.11 -2.31
N VAL A 87 11.39 9.56 -3.49
CA VAL A 87 12.36 9.55 -4.61
C VAL A 87 12.70 10.95 -5.13
N PHE A 88 11.76 11.90 -5.04
CA PHE A 88 12.00 13.30 -5.41
C PHE A 88 12.69 14.14 -4.30
N SER A 89 13.12 13.53 -3.19
CA SER A 89 13.82 14.24 -2.11
C SER A 89 15.30 14.53 -2.38
N ASN A 90 15.93 13.84 -3.32
CA ASN A 90 17.38 13.85 -3.53
C ASN A 90 18.19 13.53 -2.26
N SER A 91 17.67 12.64 -1.41
CA SER A 91 18.34 12.13 -0.21
C SER A 91 18.49 10.61 -0.31
N ILE A 92 19.55 10.05 0.30
CA ILE A 92 19.76 8.59 0.32
C ILE A 92 18.55 7.92 0.98
N GLN A 93 18.16 8.40 2.17
CA GLN A 93 17.04 7.81 2.91
C GLN A 93 15.74 7.92 2.13
N GLY A 94 15.45 9.06 1.49
CA GLY A 94 14.20 9.22 0.75
C GLY A 94 14.09 8.34 -0.49
N ILE A 95 15.20 8.16 -1.24
CA ILE A 95 15.21 7.29 -2.42
C ILE A 95 15.13 5.81 -2.02
N GLU A 96 15.94 5.38 -1.03
CA GLU A 96 15.85 4.02 -0.49
C GLU A 96 14.47 3.73 0.07
N GLY A 97 13.92 4.66 0.85
CA GLY A 97 12.58 4.59 1.41
C GLY A 97 11.51 4.45 0.32
N GLY A 98 11.64 5.20 -0.78
CA GLY A 98 10.70 5.11 -1.90
C GLY A 98 10.74 3.75 -2.60
N ILE A 99 11.94 3.17 -2.77
CA ILE A 99 12.12 1.82 -3.33
C ILE A 99 11.53 0.76 -2.40
N VAL A 100 11.88 0.83 -1.11
CA VAL A 100 11.39 -0.09 -0.08
C VAL A 100 9.88 -0.02 0.02
N LEU A 101 9.28 1.17 0.05
CA LEU A 101 7.83 1.34 0.10
C LEU A 101 7.16 0.80 -1.18
N GLY A 102 7.77 1.01 -2.35
CA GLY A 102 7.31 0.41 -3.59
C GLY A 102 7.23 -1.13 -3.50
N LEU A 103 8.29 -1.78 -3.01
CA LEU A 103 8.33 -3.23 -2.83
C LEU A 103 7.34 -3.70 -1.76
N ALA A 104 7.35 -3.07 -0.60
CA ALA A 104 6.49 -3.40 0.54
C ALA A 104 5.02 -3.31 0.19
N HIS A 105 4.63 -2.20 -0.43
CA HIS A 105 3.28 -1.99 -0.93
C HIS A 105 2.92 -3.03 -2.00
N GLY A 106 3.87 -3.48 -2.82
CA GLY A 106 3.68 -4.60 -3.74
C GLY A 106 3.23 -5.88 -3.03
N PHE A 107 3.87 -6.25 -1.91
CA PHE A 107 3.46 -7.43 -1.14
C PHE A 107 2.10 -7.25 -0.45
N VAL A 108 1.93 -6.12 0.25
CA VAL A 108 0.72 -5.86 1.04
C VAL A 108 -0.51 -5.69 0.13
N SER A 109 -0.43 -4.86 -0.91
CA SER A 109 -1.58 -4.60 -1.79
C SER A 109 -2.03 -5.84 -2.55
N SER A 110 -1.09 -6.64 -3.06
CA SER A 110 -1.41 -7.93 -3.67
C SER A 110 -2.13 -8.84 -2.68
N GLY A 111 -1.69 -8.90 -1.43
CA GLY A 111 -2.38 -9.65 -0.36
C GLY A 111 -3.80 -9.15 -0.11
N LEU A 112 -3.99 -7.84 0.02
CA LEU A 112 -5.31 -7.23 0.20
C LEU A 112 -6.24 -7.48 -0.99
N PHE A 113 -5.74 -7.41 -2.23
CA PHE A 113 -6.52 -7.75 -3.42
C PHE A 113 -6.89 -9.23 -3.47
N ILE A 114 -6.04 -10.14 -2.99
CA ILE A 114 -6.37 -11.56 -2.83
C ILE A 114 -7.49 -11.73 -1.79
N CYS A 115 -7.38 -11.04 -0.64
CA CYS A 115 -8.40 -11.07 0.39
C CYS A 115 -9.76 -10.57 -0.14
N ALA A 116 -9.79 -9.40 -0.76
CA ALA A 116 -11.04 -8.77 -1.21
C ALA A 116 -11.61 -9.42 -2.48
N GLY A 117 -10.79 -9.59 -3.51
CA GLY A 117 -11.22 -10.01 -4.83
C GLY A 117 -11.21 -11.52 -5.07
N GLY A 118 -10.53 -12.29 -4.23
CA GLY A 118 -10.47 -13.75 -4.33
C GLY A 118 -11.28 -14.36 -3.20
N VAL A 119 -10.83 -14.16 -1.96
CA VAL A 119 -11.45 -14.84 -0.83
C VAL A 119 -12.88 -14.34 -0.57
N LEU A 120 -13.06 -13.04 -0.34
CA LEU A 120 -14.36 -12.46 -0.01
C LEU A 120 -15.31 -12.47 -1.22
N TYR A 121 -14.84 -12.04 -2.39
CA TYR A 121 -15.68 -12.00 -3.58
C TYR A 121 -16.11 -13.39 -4.05
N ASP A 122 -15.24 -14.41 -4.07
CA ASP A 122 -15.63 -15.75 -4.53
C ASP A 122 -16.68 -16.40 -3.60
N ARG A 123 -16.66 -16.05 -2.31
CA ARG A 123 -17.62 -16.57 -1.30
C ARG A 123 -18.94 -15.80 -1.25
N SER A 124 -18.95 -14.55 -1.68
CA SER A 124 -20.08 -13.63 -1.47
C SER A 124 -20.71 -13.10 -2.75
N SER A 125 -19.98 -13.14 -3.87
CA SER A 125 -20.34 -12.53 -5.16
C SER A 125 -20.73 -11.05 -5.06
N THR A 126 -20.35 -10.37 -3.98
CA THR A 126 -20.56 -8.93 -3.77
C THR A 126 -19.22 -8.29 -3.41
N ARG A 127 -19.06 -7.00 -3.64
CA ARG A 127 -17.87 -6.22 -3.26
C ARG A 127 -18.19 -5.11 -2.26
N LEU A 128 -19.47 -4.96 -1.90
CA LEU A 128 -19.93 -3.85 -1.07
C LEU A 128 -19.65 -4.15 0.40
N ILE A 129 -18.88 -3.26 1.04
CA ILE A 129 -18.43 -3.38 2.43
C ILE A 129 -19.59 -3.51 3.43
N THR A 130 -20.77 -3.00 3.08
CA THR A 130 -21.98 -3.04 3.91
C THR A 130 -22.50 -4.46 4.15
N PHE A 131 -22.23 -5.40 3.24
CA PHE A 131 -22.63 -6.80 3.42
C PHE A 131 -21.62 -7.61 4.24
N TYR A 132 -20.39 -7.13 4.38
CA TYR A 132 -19.32 -7.79 5.11
C TYR A 132 -19.39 -7.41 6.58
N ARG A 133 -19.89 -8.33 7.41
CA ARG A 133 -20.05 -8.13 8.85
C ARG A 133 -19.87 -9.45 9.60
N GLY A 134 -18.99 -9.46 10.60
CA GLY A 134 -18.77 -10.62 11.47
C GLY A 134 -17.96 -11.75 10.84
N ILE A 135 -17.10 -11.46 9.85
CA ILE A 135 -16.33 -12.50 9.14
C ILE A 135 -15.36 -13.23 10.07
N ALA A 136 -14.89 -12.58 11.15
CA ALA A 136 -14.03 -13.22 12.14
C ALA A 136 -14.65 -14.45 12.82
N GLN A 137 -15.99 -14.53 12.88
CA GLN A 137 -16.70 -15.67 13.46
C GLN A 137 -16.77 -16.88 12.51
N VAL A 138 -16.69 -16.65 11.21
CA VAL A 138 -16.87 -17.70 10.18
C VAL A 138 -15.54 -18.11 9.54
N MET A 139 -14.64 -17.15 9.35
CA MET A 139 -13.34 -17.35 8.72
C MET A 139 -12.23 -16.75 9.61
N PRO A 140 -11.93 -17.37 10.77
CA PRO A 140 -10.94 -16.86 11.71
C PRO A 140 -9.52 -16.82 11.13
N LEU A 141 -9.09 -17.82 10.36
CA LEU A 141 -7.75 -17.85 9.76
C LEU A 141 -7.58 -16.74 8.73
N PHE A 142 -8.59 -16.55 7.88
CA PHE A 142 -8.65 -15.40 6.98
C PHE A 142 -8.55 -14.08 7.75
N SER A 143 -9.33 -13.92 8.82
CA SER A 143 -9.38 -12.66 9.56
C SER A 143 -8.04 -12.32 10.22
N ILE A 144 -7.28 -13.32 10.69
CA ILE A 144 -5.92 -13.12 11.23
C ILE A 144 -4.96 -12.65 10.13
N LEU A 145 -4.91 -13.33 8.99
CA LEU A 145 -4.00 -12.94 7.90
C LEU A 145 -4.38 -11.60 7.29
N PHE A 146 -5.68 -11.35 7.13
CA PHE A 146 -6.21 -10.08 6.65
C PHE A 146 -5.89 -8.94 7.62
N PHE A 147 -5.97 -9.18 8.94
CA PHE A 147 -5.57 -8.21 9.94
C PHE A 147 -4.10 -7.81 9.81
N ILE A 148 -3.19 -8.79 9.70
CA ILE A 148 -1.75 -8.52 9.56
C ILE A 148 -1.46 -7.71 8.28
N LEU A 149 -2.13 -8.04 7.17
CA LEU A 149 -2.01 -7.25 5.93
C LEU A 149 -2.60 -5.84 6.08
N CYS A 150 -3.69 -5.67 6.81
CA CYS A 150 -4.25 -4.35 7.12
C CYS A 150 -3.29 -3.51 7.98
N LEU A 151 -2.65 -4.11 8.97
CA LEU A 151 -1.60 -3.45 9.78
C LEU A 151 -0.39 -3.06 8.92
N GLY A 152 0.04 -3.97 8.03
CA GLY A 152 1.07 -3.67 7.03
C GLY A 152 0.67 -2.49 6.15
N ASN A 153 -0.58 -2.42 5.68
CA ASN A 153 -1.05 -1.29 4.88
C ASN A 153 -1.14 0.01 5.69
N ALA A 154 -1.50 -0.07 6.97
CA ALA A 154 -1.55 1.08 7.86
C ALA A 154 -0.16 1.67 8.18
N GLY A 155 0.93 0.98 7.80
CA GLY A 155 2.29 1.38 8.13
C GLY A 155 2.62 1.14 9.60
N THR A 156 2.12 0.05 10.21
CA THR A 156 2.47 -0.23 11.60
C THR A 156 3.93 -0.59 11.77
N PRO A 157 4.59 -0.24 12.89
CA PRO A 157 5.94 -0.69 13.20
C PRO A 157 6.07 -2.21 13.04
N LEU A 158 7.27 -2.69 12.68
CA LEU A 158 7.58 -4.08 12.33
C LEU A 158 7.02 -4.55 10.97
N SER A 159 6.40 -3.66 10.19
CA SER A 159 6.07 -3.92 8.78
C SER A 159 7.07 -3.25 7.84
N LEU A 160 7.32 -3.86 6.69
CA LEU A 160 8.22 -3.27 5.68
C LEU A 160 7.67 -1.92 5.14
N ASN A 161 6.35 -1.76 5.10
CA ASN A 161 5.70 -0.50 4.70
C ASN A 161 6.11 0.64 5.63
N PHE A 162 6.14 0.42 6.94
CA PHE A 162 6.54 1.44 7.92
C PHE A 162 7.95 1.97 7.64
N ILE A 163 8.91 1.08 7.38
CA ILE A 163 10.30 1.48 7.09
C ILE A 163 10.35 2.34 5.82
N GLY A 164 9.69 1.89 4.75
CA GLY A 164 9.65 2.63 3.49
C GLY A 164 8.95 3.98 3.61
N GLU A 165 7.81 4.04 4.30
CA GLU A 165 7.07 5.29 4.54
C GLU A 165 7.87 6.27 5.40
N PHE A 166 8.45 5.79 6.50
CA PHE A 166 9.23 6.62 7.40
C PHE A 166 10.43 7.24 6.69
N MET A 167 11.21 6.43 5.97
CA MET A 167 12.37 6.90 5.21
C MET A 167 11.98 7.85 4.07
N SER A 168 10.90 7.55 3.35
CA SER A 168 10.36 8.43 2.30
C SER A 168 9.97 9.79 2.88
N LEU A 169 9.17 9.79 3.95
CA LEU A 169 8.69 11.00 4.60
C LEU A 169 9.84 11.81 5.21
N TYR A 170 10.84 11.14 5.79
CA TYR A 170 12.06 11.78 6.28
C TYR A 170 12.74 12.58 5.18
N GLY A 171 13.02 11.96 4.02
CA GLY A 171 13.62 12.67 2.88
C GLY A 171 12.75 13.84 2.38
N THR A 172 11.42 13.67 2.37
CA THR A 172 10.53 14.76 1.96
C THR A 172 10.55 15.94 2.93
N PHE A 173 10.67 15.65 4.23
CA PHE A 173 10.72 16.67 5.26
C PHE A 173 12.03 17.45 5.20
N GLU A 174 13.16 16.78 4.95
CA GLU A 174 14.45 17.45 4.72
C GLU A 174 14.40 18.36 3.49
N ARG A 175 13.76 17.91 2.40
CA ARG A 175 13.75 18.68 1.14
C ARG A 175 12.82 19.89 1.19
N LEU A 176 11.58 19.73 1.66
CA LEU A 176 10.56 20.77 1.75
C LEU A 176 9.69 20.57 3.01
N PRO A 177 10.09 21.11 4.18
CA PRO A 177 9.45 20.82 5.48
C PRO A 177 7.94 21.05 5.51
N LEU A 178 7.46 22.16 4.93
CA LEU A 178 6.03 22.49 4.92
C LEU A 178 5.21 21.41 4.21
N LEU A 179 5.66 20.97 3.03
CA LEU A 179 5.00 19.92 2.27
C LEU A 179 5.21 18.55 2.91
N GLY A 180 6.34 18.33 3.60
CA GLY A 180 6.58 17.16 4.44
C GLY A 180 5.57 17.02 5.58
N VAL A 181 5.19 18.12 6.25
CA VAL A 181 4.13 18.11 7.28
C VAL A 181 2.81 17.63 6.68
N PHE A 182 2.39 18.18 5.53
CA PHE A 182 1.17 17.72 4.88
C PHE A 182 1.27 16.29 4.36
N ALA A 183 2.44 15.86 3.87
CA ALA A 183 2.66 14.47 3.46
C ALA A 183 2.57 13.51 4.66
N SER A 184 3.01 13.92 5.84
CA SER A 184 2.95 13.10 7.06
C SER A 184 1.53 12.78 7.53
N SER A 185 0.51 13.56 7.09
CA SER A 185 -0.88 13.23 7.36
C SER A 185 -1.30 11.89 6.72
N SER A 186 -0.55 11.40 5.73
CA SER A 186 -0.73 10.06 5.14
C SER A 186 -0.75 8.95 6.20
N ILE A 187 0.07 9.05 7.24
CA ILE A 187 0.14 8.05 8.33
C ILE A 187 -1.22 7.95 9.04
N VAL A 188 -1.76 9.12 9.42
CA VAL A 188 -3.04 9.20 10.14
C VAL A 188 -4.18 8.69 9.28
N PHE A 189 -4.24 9.13 8.02
CA PHE A 189 -5.30 8.69 7.12
C PHE A 189 -5.18 7.22 6.75
N SER A 190 -3.96 6.72 6.53
CA SER A 190 -3.69 5.30 6.27
C SER A 190 -4.22 4.42 7.38
N ALA A 191 -3.92 4.76 8.63
CA ALA A 191 -4.49 4.09 9.79
C ALA A 191 -6.03 4.21 9.83
N ALA A 192 -6.58 5.40 9.59
CA ALA A 192 -8.02 5.62 9.69
C ALA A 192 -8.81 4.75 8.70
N TYR A 193 -8.46 4.75 7.40
CA TYR A 193 -9.22 3.99 6.41
C TYR A 193 -8.98 2.47 6.50
N THR A 194 -7.77 2.03 6.92
CA THR A 194 -7.48 0.60 7.09
C THR A 194 -8.20 0.01 8.31
N ILE A 195 -8.17 0.71 9.44
CA ILE A 195 -8.89 0.30 10.66
C ILE A 195 -10.40 0.31 10.39
N TYR A 196 -10.90 1.33 9.69
CA TYR A 196 -12.31 1.37 9.27
C TYR A 196 -12.68 0.15 8.42
N MET A 197 -11.90 -0.15 7.37
CA MET A 197 -12.13 -1.31 6.51
C MET A 197 -12.13 -2.62 7.31
N PHE A 198 -11.07 -2.86 8.08
CA PHE A 198 -10.91 -4.11 8.83
C PHE A 198 -12.02 -4.29 9.86
N ASN A 199 -12.32 -3.27 10.66
CA ASN A 199 -13.35 -3.36 11.70
C ASN A 199 -14.73 -3.65 11.10
N ARG A 200 -15.06 -3.01 9.97
CA ARG A 200 -16.34 -3.25 9.29
C ARG A 200 -16.47 -4.70 8.82
N ILE A 201 -15.45 -5.21 8.14
CA ILE A 201 -15.44 -6.55 7.57
C ILE A 201 -15.39 -7.62 8.67
N ALA A 202 -14.48 -7.49 9.65
CA ALA A 202 -14.20 -8.53 10.64
C ALA A 202 -15.24 -8.57 11.77
N PHE A 203 -15.62 -7.42 12.34
CA PHE A 203 -16.32 -7.37 13.64
C PHE A 203 -17.70 -6.74 13.64
N ALA A 204 -18.12 -5.99 12.62
CA ALA A 204 -19.28 -5.09 12.73
C ALA A 204 -20.62 -5.75 13.15
N GLY A 205 -20.92 -5.73 14.44
CA GLY A 205 -22.20 -6.13 15.03
C GLY A 205 -22.59 -7.58 14.73
N SER A 206 -23.89 -7.85 14.63
CA SER A 206 -24.41 -9.18 14.30
C SER A 206 -23.95 -9.64 12.91
N PHE A 207 -23.65 -10.93 12.79
CA PHE A 207 -23.32 -11.60 11.54
C PHE A 207 -24.30 -11.25 10.41
N SER A 208 -23.76 -10.98 9.23
CA SER A 208 -24.57 -10.63 8.06
C SER A 208 -25.42 -11.82 7.62
N LYS A 209 -26.74 -11.65 7.60
CA LYS A 209 -27.70 -12.66 7.10
C LYS A 209 -27.52 -12.98 5.60
N PHE A 210 -26.76 -12.17 4.88
CA PHE A 210 -26.44 -12.38 3.46
C PHE A 210 -25.57 -13.62 3.26
N PHE A 211 -24.70 -13.92 4.21
CA PHE A 211 -23.85 -15.08 4.15
C PHE A 211 -24.65 -16.32 4.57
N LYS A 212 -24.76 -17.30 3.67
CA LYS A 212 -25.37 -18.60 3.98
C LYS A 212 -24.60 -19.28 5.12
N PHE A 213 -25.32 -20.00 5.97
CA PHE A 213 -24.73 -20.88 6.98
C PHE A 213 -23.91 -21.97 6.29
N SER A 214 -22.58 -21.78 6.19
CA SER A 214 -21.51 -22.75 5.84
C SER A 214 -20.47 -22.19 4.85
N ILE A 215 -19.94 -20.99 5.09
CA ILE A 215 -18.82 -20.50 4.27
C ILE A 215 -17.54 -21.13 4.80
N PRO A 216 -16.78 -21.87 3.97
CA PRO A 216 -15.50 -22.41 4.41
C PRO A 216 -14.49 -21.28 4.61
N ASP A 217 -13.60 -21.45 5.59
CA ASP A 217 -12.41 -20.62 5.75
C ASP A 217 -11.44 -20.82 4.56
N LEU A 218 -10.19 -20.39 4.70
CA LEU A 218 -9.19 -20.47 3.65
C LEU A 218 -8.89 -21.91 3.19
N ASN A 219 -8.88 -22.10 1.88
CA ASN A 219 -8.34 -23.31 1.26
C ASN A 219 -6.80 -23.31 1.34
N LYS A 220 -6.17 -24.49 1.26
CA LYS A 220 -4.70 -24.64 1.34
C LYS A 220 -3.93 -23.70 0.39
N ARG A 221 -4.44 -23.50 -0.83
CA ARG A 221 -3.87 -22.58 -1.83
C ARG A 221 -3.97 -21.12 -1.40
N GLU A 222 -5.13 -20.70 -0.91
CA GLU A 222 -5.34 -19.31 -0.47
C GLU A 222 -4.46 -19.02 0.75
N LEU A 223 -4.41 -19.97 1.69
CA LEU A 223 -3.57 -19.91 2.87
C LEU A 223 -2.08 -19.79 2.50
N SER A 224 -1.57 -20.64 1.60
CA SER A 224 -0.15 -20.61 1.22
C SER A 224 0.26 -19.30 0.56
N ILE A 225 -0.59 -18.73 -0.31
CA ILE A 225 -0.30 -17.47 -1.00
C ILE A 225 -0.31 -16.30 0.00
N LEU A 226 -1.36 -16.19 0.82
CA LEU A 226 -1.46 -15.11 1.81
C LEU A 226 -0.36 -15.20 2.87
N LEU A 227 -0.06 -16.41 3.35
CA LEU A 227 0.99 -16.63 4.34
C LEU A 227 2.36 -16.22 3.79
N THR A 228 2.65 -16.54 2.52
CA THR A 228 3.92 -16.13 1.89
C THR A 228 4.07 -14.61 1.87
N LEU A 229 3.01 -13.88 1.49
CA LEU A 229 3.04 -12.42 1.46
C LEU A 229 3.17 -11.83 2.87
N VAL A 230 2.43 -12.38 3.84
CA VAL A 230 2.53 -11.95 5.24
C VAL A 230 3.95 -12.16 5.79
N ILE A 231 4.54 -13.33 5.57
CA ILE A 231 5.92 -13.62 6.00
C ILE A 231 6.88 -12.59 5.41
N LEU A 232 6.82 -12.31 4.10
CA LEU A 232 7.68 -11.31 3.48
C LEU A 232 7.49 -9.92 4.09
N THR A 233 6.25 -9.49 4.34
CA THR A 233 5.97 -8.16 4.91
C THR A 233 6.49 -7.98 6.33
N VAL A 234 6.42 -9.03 7.15
CA VAL A 234 6.85 -9.00 8.56
C VAL A 234 8.34 -9.27 8.70
N PHE A 235 8.85 -10.29 8.02
CA PHE A 235 10.27 -10.65 8.10
C PHE A 235 11.17 -9.51 7.64
N LEU A 236 10.87 -8.92 6.47
CA LEU A 236 11.61 -7.78 5.97
C LEU A 236 11.31 -6.50 6.77
N GLY A 237 10.14 -6.44 7.41
CA GLY A 237 9.79 -5.37 8.35
C GLY A 237 10.62 -5.38 9.64
N ILE A 238 11.05 -6.56 10.09
CA ILE A 238 11.93 -6.73 11.25
C ILE A 238 13.40 -6.60 10.83
N TYR A 239 13.76 -7.15 9.66
CA TYR A 239 15.12 -7.18 9.16
C TYR A 239 15.20 -6.67 7.70
N PRO A 240 15.21 -5.34 7.49
CA PRO A 240 15.26 -4.74 6.16
C PRO A 240 16.65 -4.70 5.52
N ALA A 241 17.72 -5.00 6.28
CA ALA A 241 19.11 -4.92 5.85
C ALA A 241 19.40 -5.62 4.49
N PRO A 242 18.86 -6.82 4.18
CA PRO A 242 19.12 -7.47 2.89
C PRO A 242 18.70 -6.64 1.67
N ILE A 243 17.68 -5.79 1.83
CA ILE A 243 17.23 -4.89 0.77
C ILE A 243 18.04 -3.59 0.80
N LEU A 244 18.17 -2.97 1.98
CA LEU A 244 18.85 -1.68 2.12
C LEU A 244 20.33 -1.75 1.74
N ASP A 245 21.06 -2.75 2.20
CA ASP A 245 22.49 -2.92 1.92
C ASP A 245 22.74 -3.09 0.42
N GLY A 246 21.86 -3.80 -0.28
CA GLY A 246 21.92 -3.97 -1.73
C GLY A 246 21.61 -2.70 -2.51
N LEU A 247 20.81 -1.79 -1.95
CA LEU A 247 20.43 -0.52 -2.59
C LEU A 247 21.45 0.58 -2.34
N HIS A 248 22.06 0.63 -1.16
CA HIS A 248 22.82 1.79 -0.68
C HIS A 248 23.89 2.29 -1.65
N TYR A 249 24.71 1.39 -2.21
CA TYR A 249 25.71 1.77 -3.20
C TYR A 249 25.08 2.38 -4.46
N SER A 250 24.07 1.72 -5.02
CA SER A 250 23.40 2.19 -6.24
C SER A 250 22.69 3.54 -6.04
N VAL A 251 22.03 3.72 -4.91
CA VAL A 251 21.31 4.97 -4.58
C VAL A 251 22.29 6.12 -4.35
N SER A 252 23.41 5.87 -3.66
CA SER A 252 24.43 6.91 -3.45
C SER A 252 24.98 7.49 -4.76
N SER A 253 25.05 6.69 -5.82
CA SER A 253 25.48 7.13 -7.15
C SER A 253 24.44 7.95 -7.92
N LEU A 254 23.18 7.95 -7.48
CA LEU A 254 22.08 8.68 -8.10
C LEU A 254 21.88 10.08 -7.52
N ILE A 255 22.59 10.44 -6.45
CA ILE A 255 22.45 11.74 -5.80
C ILE A 255 23.25 12.79 -6.56
N TYR A 256 22.60 13.91 -6.82
CA TYR A 256 23.22 15.06 -7.46
C TYR A 256 23.48 16.16 -6.42
N TYR A 257 24.64 16.79 -6.53
CA TYR A 257 25.01 17.99 -5.78
C TYR A 257 24.72 19.26 -6.60
#